data_AF-A0A1X7SKC4-F1
#
_entry.id   AF-A0A1X7SKC4-F1
#
_cell.length_a   1.000
_cell.length_b   1.000
_cell.length_c   1.000
_cell.angle_alpha   90.00
_cell.angle_beta   90.00
_cell.angle_gamma   90.00
#
_symmetry.space_group_name_H-M   'P 1'
#
loop_
_entity.id
_entity.type
_entity.pdbx_description
1 polymer ?
#
loop_
_entity_poly.entity_id
_entity_poly.type
_entity_poly.pdbx_seq_one_letter_code
_entity_poly.pdbx_strand_id
1 'polypeptide(L)'
;MMTSKFVGYFSESVSDWQKKLSNADSVITIWMEVQRTWSHLESIFIGSEDIRAQLPEHSKTFDTIDSDFKRSLEEVALTPNVVKATNRPGLYDELEDIQKRLSVCEKALAEYLETKRLAFPRFYFISSADLLDILSKGNQPTQVAHHLSKLFDSMAKLKFKTDASGVESPDITVGMYSKDGEYVDFDEPCVLSGQVELWLNKLLDRMQATVRHEFSESVVAYEDKPREQWLFEFPAQVALAGTQIWWTTE
;
A
#
# COMPACT_ATOMS: atom_id res chain seq x y z
N MET A 1 -37.98 30.78 13.68
CA MET A 1 -38.11 31.87 14.65
C MET A 1 -38.07 33.26 14.01
N MET A 2 -37.21 33.53 13.02
CA MET A 2 -37.06 34.87 12.39
C MET A 2 -38.32 35.46 11.73
N THR A 3 -39.35 34.66 11.44
CA THR A 3 -40.62 35.09 10.86
C THR A 3 -41.68 35.53 11.87
N SER A 4 -41.39 35.50 13.18
CA SER A 4 -42.35 35.85 14.23
C SER A 4 -42.35 37.36 14.55
N LYS A 5 -43.54 37.94 14.72
CA LYS A 5 -43.78 39.36 15.04
C LYS A 5 -43.13 39.85 16.35
N PHE A 6 -42.70 38.95 17.23
CA PHE A 6 -42.11 39.25 18.54
C PHE A 6 -40.57 39.17 18.58
N VAL A 7 -39.92 38.96 17.42
CA VAL A 7 -38.47 38.79 17.32
C VAL A 7 -37.71 40.10 17.55
N GLY A 8 -38.32 41.27 17.41
CA GLY A 8 -37.64 42.56 17.51
C GLY A 8 -36.79 42.74 18.78
N TYR A 9 -37.25 42.25 19.93
CA TYR A 9 -36.52 42.33 21.21
C TYR A 9 -35.34 41.33 21.31
N PHE A 10 -35.43 40.19 20.62
CA PHE A 10 -34.42 39.13 20.66
C PHE A 10 -33.60 39.02 19.38
N SER A 11 -33.81 39.92 18.41
CA SER A 11 -33.23 39.83 17.07
C SER A 11 -31.71 39.81 17.11
N GLU A 12 -31.11 40.62 17.98
CA GLU A 12 -29.66 40.68 18.18
C GLU A 12 -29.13 39.37 18.78
N SER A 13 -29.76 38.88 19.86
CA SER A 13 -29.42 37.59 20.48
C SER A 13 -29.57 36.40 19.52
N VAL A 14 -30.62 36.40 18.70
CA VAL A 14 -30.85 35.36 17.68
C VAL A 14 -29.79 35.43 16.58
N SER A 15 -29.43 36.64 16.13
CA SER A 15 -28.36 36.82 15.13
C SER A 15 -27.00 36.37 15.68
N ASP A 16 -26.69 36.69 16.93
CA ASP A 16 -25.46 36.26 17.60
C ASP A 16 -25.38 34.74 17.74
N TRP A 17 -26.47 34.10 18.17
CA TRP A 17 -26.53 32.64 18.23
C TRP A 17 -26.42 32.00 16.84
N GLN A 18 -27.07 32.59 15.84
CA GLN A 18 -26.96 32.12 14.47
C GLN A 18 -25.50 32.19 13.97
N LYS A 19 -24.79 33.29 14.23
CA LYS A 19 -23.35 33.41 13.88
C LYS A 19 -22.50 32.38 14.62
N LYS A 20 -22.70 32.24 15.94
CA LYS A 20 -21.92 31.30 16.77
C LYS A 20 -22.12 29.84 16.34
N LEU A 21 -23.36 29.46 16.02
CA LEU A 21 -23.69 28.11 15.56
C LEU A 21 -23.20 27.86 14.12
N SER A 22 -23.32 28.85 13.24
CA SER A 22 -22.80 28.75 11.87
C SER A 22 -21.28 28.61 11.85
N ASN A 23 -20.57 29.34 12.72
CA ASN A 23 -19.13 29.22 12.87
C ASN A 23 -18.76 27.85 13.45
N ALA A 24 -19.50 27.39 14.48
CA ALA A 24 -19.30 26.06 15.06
C ALA A 24 -19.44 24.94 14.02
N ASP A 25 -20.46 25.00 13.18
CA ASP A 25 -20.69 24.03 12.11
C ASP A 25 -19.54 24.02 11.09
N SER A 26 -19.06 25.20 10.69
CA SER A 26 -17.93 25.36 9.77
C SER A 26 -16.63 24.80 10.34
N VAL A 27 -16.33 25.11 11.61
CA VAL A 27 -15.14 24.62 12.32
C VAL A 27 -15.20 23.10 12.52
N ILE A 28 -16.36 22.55 12.91
CA ILE A 28 -16.51 21.10 13.09
C ILE A 28 -16.32 20.37 11.76
N THR A 29 -16.85 20.93 10.66
CA THR A 29 -16.71 20.33 9.33
C THR A 29 -15.25 20.25 8.90
N ILE A 30 -14.51 21.37 8.97
CA ILE A 30 -13.09 21.38 8.60
C ILE A 30 -12.23 20.55 9.57
N TRP A 31 -12.58 20.54 10.87
CA TRP A 31 -11.90 19.70 11.85
C TRP A 31 -12.01 18.21 11.51
N MET A 32 -13.21 17.74 11.15
CA MET A 32 -13.42 16.34 10.74
C MET A 32 -12.63 15.99 9.47
N GLU A 33 -12.50 16.93 8.53
CA GLU A 33 -11.72 16.76 7.32
C GLU A 33 -10.22 16.66 7.65
N VAL A 34 -9.68 17.62 8.41
CA VAL A 34 -8.30 17.64 8.90
C VAL A 34 -7.98 16.37 9.64
N GLN A 35 -8.82 15.96 10.60
CA GLN A 35 -8.60 14.76 11.40
C GLN A 35 -8.55 13.50 10.53
N ARG A 36 -9.39 13.41 9.49
CA ARG A 36 -9.39 12.27 8.57
C ARG A 36 -8.10 12.21 7.77
N THR A 37 -7.70 13.33 7.15
CA THR A 37 -6.47 13.39 6.33
C THR A 37 -5.23 13.20 7.20
N TRP A 38 -5.17 13.85 8.37
CA TRP A 38 -4.09 13.69 9.32
C TRP A 38 -3.96 12.25 9.81
N SER A 39 -5.06 11.59 10.23
CA SER A 39 -5.00 10.20 10.71
C SER A 39 -4.54 9.22 9.62
N HIS A 40 -4.95 9.44 8.37
CA HIS A 40 -4.46 8.65 7.25
C HIS A 40 -2.95 8.82 7.05
N LEU A 41 -2.48 10.07 6.98
CA LEU A 41 -1.07 10.38 6.78
C LEU A 41 -0.18 10.01 7.99
N GLU A 42 -0.70 10.09 9.22
CA GLU A 42 0.00 9.71 10.45
C GLU A 42 0.41 8.23 10.39
N SER A 43 -0.52 7.35 10.02
CA SER A 43 -0.25 5.91 9.90
C SER A 43 0.87 5.58 8.90
N ILE A 44 1.10 6.46 7.91
CA ILE A 44 2.06 6.27 6.84
C ILE A 44 3.39 6.91 7.20
N PHE A 45 3.38 8.22 7.49
CA PHE A 45 4.59 9.00 7.78
C PHE A 45 5.16 8.75 9.17
N ILE A 46 4.39 8.27 10.15
CA ILE A 46 4.93 7.86 11.46
C ILE A 46 5.17 6.35 11.50
N GLY A 47 4.29 5.56 10.85
CA GLY A 47 4.36 4.10 10.87
C GLY A 47 5.42 3.48 9.94
N SER A 48 5.91 4.20 8.93
CA SER A 48 6.86 3.67 7.95
C SER A 48 8.14 4.51 7.84
N GLU A 49 9.23 4.00 8.41
CA GLU A 49 10.56 4.62 8.31
C GLU A 49 11.08 4.65 6.87
N ASP A 50 10.77 3.62 6.07
CA ASP A 50 11.17 3.55 4.66
C ASP A 50 10.53 4.68 3.83
N ILE A 51 9.22 4.93 4.01
CA ILE A 51 8.55 6.05 3.34
C ILE A 51 9.09 7.40 3.81
N ARG A 52 9.42 7.55 5.11
CA ARG A 52 10.06 8.77 5.62
C ARG A 52 11.42 9.03 4.97
N ALA A 53 12.21 7.98 4.76
CA ALA A 53 13.51 8.07 4.10
C ALA A 53 13.38 8.46 2.62
N GLN A 54 12.30 8.03 1.94
CA GLN A 54 12.03 8.36 0.55
C GLN A 54 11.43 9.77 0.36
N LEU A 55 10.67 10.27 1.35
CA LEU A 55 10.02 11.59 1.32
C LEU A 55 10.44 12.47 2.51
N PRO A 56 11.73 12.85 2.64
CA PRO A 56 12.25 13.51 3.85
C PRO A 56 11.73 14.93 4.05
N GLU A 57 11.53 15.71 2.98
CA GLU A 57 11.01 17.08 3.08
C GLU A 57 9.54 17.10 3.53
N HIS A 58 8.73 16.20 2.96
CA HIS A 58 7.32 16.06 3.32
C HIS A 58 7.16 15.46 4.72
N SER A 59 8.06 14.58 5.14
CA SER A 59 8.07 14.03 6.51
C SER A 59 8.33 15.11 7.55
N LYS A 60 9.33 15.98 7.35
CA LYS A 60 9.58 17.14 8.22
C LYS A 60 8.40 18.10 8.27
N THR A 61 7.77 18.33 7.11
CA THR A 61 6.57 19.15 7.01
C THR A 61 5.43 18.53 7.82
N PHE A 62 5.23 17.22 7.69
CA PHE A 62 4.22 16.46 8.44
C PHE A 62 4.47 16.48 9.95
N ASP A 63 5.71 16.34 10.42
CA ASP A 63 6.03 16.41 11.87
C ASP A 63 5.64 17.79 12.46
N THR A 64 5.79 18.86 11.68
CA THR A 64 5.36 20.20 12.08
C THR A 64 3.84 20.29 12.11
N ILE A 65 3.14 19.75 11.10
CA ILE A 65 1.68 19.69 11.06
C ILE A 65 1.14 18.89 12.26
N ASP A 66 1.76 17.74 12.56
CA ASP A 66 1.40 16.87 13.66
C ASP A 66 1.47 17.62 15.01
N SER A 67 2.55 18.37 15.22
CA SER A 67 2.72 19.19 16.42
C SER A 67 1.68 20.31 16.52
N ASP A 68 1.41 21.00 15.41
CA ASP A 68 0.41 22.07 15.35
C ASP A 68 -1.01 21.55 15.61
N PHE A 69 -1.38 20.42 14.98
CA PHE A 69 -2.70 19.81 15.14
C PHE A 69 -2.90 19.23 16.55
N LYS A 70 -1.89 18.56 17.13
CA LYS A 70 -1.95 18.05 18.50
C LYS A 70 -2.08 19.18 19.53
N ARG A 71 -1.36 20.30 19.35
CA ARG A 71 -1.53 21.49 20.19
C ARG A 71 -2.97 22.00 20.13
N SER A 72 -3.52 22.16 18.93
CA SER A 72 -4.92 22.58 18.75
C SER A 72 -5.91 21.58 19.37
N LEU A 73 -5.65 20.27 19.26
CA LEU A 73 -6.48 19.22 19.86
C LEU A 73 -6.48 19.29 21.40
N GLU A 74 -5.32 19.49 22.03
CA GLU A 74 -5.21 19.65 23.48
C GLU A 74 -5.98 20.87 23.98
N GLU A 75 -5.86 22.01 23.29
CA GLU A 75 -6.56 23.24 23.64
C GLU A 75 -8.09 23.11 23.52
N VAL A 76 -8.58 22.44 22.48
CA VAL A 76 -10.01 22.15 22.31
C VAL A 76 -10.49 21.15 23.37
N ALA A 77 -9.68 20.14 23.71
CA ALA A 77 -10.02 19.16 24.74
C ALA A 77 -10.16 19.78 26.15
N LEU A 78 -9.44 20.87 26.44
CA LEU A 78 -9.58 21.62 27.69
C LEU A 78 -10.93 22.36 27.81
N THR A 79 -11.61 22.63 26.69
CA THR A 79 -12.87 23.39 26.66
C THR A 79 -14.05 22.49 26.27
N PRO A 80 -14.78 21.88 27.23
CA PRO A 80 -15.85 20.92 26.94
C PRO A 80 -17.10 21.54 26.27
N ASN A 81 -17.21 22.88 26.24
CA ASN A 81 -18.30 23.56 25.56
C ASN A 81 -17.95 23.78 24.08
N VAL A 82 -18.61 23.02 23.20
CA VAL A 82 -18.44 23.09 21.73
C VAL A 82 -18.54 24.51 21.18
N VAL A 83 -19.51 25.31 21.62
CA VAL A 83 -19.69 26.67 21.10
C VAL A 83 -18.53 27.57 21.52
N LYS A 84 -18.03 27.42 22.75
CA LYS A 84 -16.87 28.19 23.22
C LYS A 84 -15.57 27.74 22.55
N ALA A 85 -15.37 26.43 22.37
CA ALA A 85 -14.19 25.87 21.73
C ALA A 85 -14.10 26.28 20.25
N THR A 86 -15.20 26.16 19.52
CA THR A 86 -15.25 26.46 18.07
C THR A 86 -15.22 27.95 17.75
N ASN A 87 -15.73 28.82 18.64
CA ASN A 87 -15.71 30.26 18.43
C ASN A 87 -14.43 30.94 18.91
N ARG A 88 -13.33 30.19 19.07
CA ARG A 88 -12.00 30.78 19.31
C ARG A 88 -11.58 31.63 18.10
N PRO A 89 -11.07 32.85 18.32
CA PRO A 89 -10.54 33.68 17.23
C PRO A 89 -9.42 32.95 16.47
N GLY A 90 -9.52 32.91 15.14
CA GLY A 90 -8.49 32.35 14.26
C GLY A 90 -8.41 30.82 14.18
N LEU A 91 -9.27 30.07 14.91
CA LEU A 91 -9.25 28.61 14.87
C LEU A 91 -9.58 28.05 13.48
N TYR A 92 -10.56 28.65 12.80
CA TYR A 92 -10.92 28.23 11.44
C TYR A 92 -9.74 28.40 10.47
N ASP A 93 -9.08 29.56 10.52
CA ASP A 93 -7.94 29.87 9.64
C ASP A 93 -6.75 28.95 9.92
N GLU A 94 -6.50 28.60 11.20
CA GLU A 94 -5.47 27.65 11.60
C GLU A 94 -5.76 26.23 11.05
N LEU A 95 -7.00 25.76 11.15
CA LEU A 95 -7.40 24.46 10.59
C LEU A 95 -7.34 24.46 9.07
N GLU A 96 -7.66 25.57 8.43
CA GLU A 96 -7.57 25.73 6.99
C GLU A 96 -6.11 25.69 6.50
N ASP A 97 -5.19 26.33 7.22
CA ASP A 97 -3.75 26.24 6.93
C ASP A 97 -3.23 24.80 7.11
N ILE A 98 -3.61 24.15 8.22
CA ILE A 98 -3.29 22.74 8.48
C ILE A 98 -3.80 21.86 7.33
N GLN A 99 -5.06 22.03 6.90
CA GLN A 99 -5.64 21.25 5.80
C GLN A 99 -4.89 21.47 4.49
N LYS A 100 -4.56 22.73 4.14
CA LYS A 100 -3.78 23.04 2.93
C LYS A 100 -2.43 22.34 2.94
N ARG A 101 -1.72 22.38 4.08
CA ARG A 101 -0.42 21.72 4.25
C ARG A 101 -0.56 20.19 4.17
N LEU A 102 -1.61 19.62 4.76
CA LEU A 102 -1.91 18.19 4.66
C LEU A 102 -2.17 17.76 3.22
N SER A 103 -2.94 18.53 2.45
CA SER A 103 -3.22 18.24 1.03
C SER A 103 -1.95 18.23 0.17
N VAL A 104 -0.96 19.07 0.49
CA VAL A 104 0.35 19.04 -0.20
C VAL A 104 1.08 17.72 0.08
N CYS A 105 1.10 17.26 1.34
CA CYS A 105 1.70 15.98 1.70
C CYS A 105 0.96 14.80 1.06
N GLU A 106 -0.37 14.83 1.02
CA GLU A 106 -1.20 13.80 0.38
C GLU A 106 -0.92 13.73 -1.13
N LYS A 107 -0.82 14.88 -1.80
CA LYS A 107 -0.48 14.95 -3.23
C LYS A 107 0.91 14.38 -3.51
N ALA A 108 1.91 14.75 -2.70
CA ALA A 108 3.26 14.24 -2.84
C ALA A 108 3.32 12.71 -2.64
N LEU A 109 2.57 12.19 -1.67
CA LEU A 109 2.44 10.75 -1.46
C LEU A 109 1.80 10.07 -2.68
N ALA A 110 0.74 10.65 -3.24
CA ALA A 110 0.08 10.11 -4.43
C ALA A 110 1.03 10.06 -5.66
N GLU A 111 1.80 11.12 -5.89
CA GLU A 111 2.81 11.17 -6.96
C GLU A 111 3.93 10.14 -6.75
N TYR A 112 4.37 9.95 -5.50
CA TYR A 112 5.33 8.92 -5.15
C TYR A 112 4.80 7.51 -5.42
N LEU A 113 3.57 7.21 -4.98
CA LEU A 113 2.92 5.92 -5.24
C LEU A 113 2.76 5.66 -6.74
N GLU A 114 2.42 6.70 -7.51
CA GLU A 114 2.30 6.57 -8.96
C GLU A 114 3.63 6.26 -9.64
N THR A 115 4.73 6.87 -9.17
CA THR A 115 6.08 6.55 -9.64
C THR A 115 6.42 5.07 -9.40
N LYS A 116 6.01 4.53 -8.23
CA LYS A 116 6.19 3.10 -7.93
C LYS A 116 5.33 2.20 -8.80
N ARG A 117 4.09 2.59 -9.12
CA ARG A 117 3.22 1.86 -10.05
C ARG A 117 3.78 1.82 -11.47
N LEU A 118 4.36 2.93 -11.94
CA LEU A 118 5.03 2.97 -13.25
C LEU A 118 6.25 2.05 -13.30
N ALA A 119 7.00 1.94 -12.20
CA ALA A 119 8.17 1.05 -12.12
C ALA A 119 7.79 -0.44 -12.05
N PHE A 120 6.65 -0.78 -11.46
CA PHE A 120 6.10 -2.14 -11.45
C PHE A 120 4.58 -2.12 -11.72
N PRO A 121 4.16 -2.26 -13.00
CA PRO A 121 2.76 -2.10 -13.42
C PRO A 121 1.76 -3.02 -12.72
N ARG A 122 2.20 -4.14 -12.13
CA ARG A 122 1.29 -5.01 -11.36
C ARG A 122 0.73 -4.34 -10.11
N PHE A 123 1.34 -3.25 -9.62
CA PHE A 123 0.78 -2.45 -8.52
C PHE A 123 -0.53 -1.73 -8.87
N TYR A 124 -0.92 -1.64 -10.15
CA TYR A 124 -2.25 -1.15 -10.52
C TYR A 124 -3.40 -2.10 -10.13
N PHE A 125 -3.11 -3.38 -9.88
CA PHE A 125 -4.13 -4.39 -9.52
C PHE A 125 -4.42 -4.49 -8.02
N ILE A 126 -3.68 -3.75 -7.20
CA ILE A 126 -3.85 -3.77 -5.75
C ILE A 126 -4.36 -2.42 -5.23
N SER A 127 -4.95 -2.43 -4.04
CA SER A 127 -5.39 -1.21 -3.38
C SER A 127 -4.19 -0.33 -2.98
N SER A 128 -4.40 0.98 -2.86
CA SER A 128 -3.36 1.89 -2.35
C SER A 128 -2.88 1.52 -0.94
N ALA A 129 -3.77 0.95 -0.11
CA ALA A 129 -3.43 0.47 1.23
C ALA A 129 -2.50 -0.74 1.19
N ASP A 130 -2.78 -1.72 0.32
CA ASP A 130 -1.90 -2.87 0.12
C ASP A 130 -0.54 -2.44 -0.47
N LEU A 131 -0.54 -1.47 -1.40
CA LEU A 131 0.69 -0.93 -1.97
C LEU A 131 1.56 -0.28 -0.89
N LEU A 132 0.96 0.53 0.00
CA LEU A 132 1.66 1.14 1.12
C LEU A 132 2.21 0.08 2.08
N ASP A 133 1.44 -0.98 2.38
CA ASP A 133 1.91 -2.09 3.22
C ASP A 133 3.14 -2.78 2.58
N ILE A 134 3.11 -3.03 1.27
CA ILE A 134 4.24 -3.59 0.53
C ILE A 134 5.47 -2.67 0.56
N LEU A 135 5.29 -1.37 0.29
CA LEU A 135 6.40 -0.40 0.29
C LEU A 135 7.01 -0.26 1.69
N SER A 136 6.17 -0.16 2.73
CA SER A 136 6.63 -0.03 4.12
C SER A 136 7.47 -1.22 4.61
N LYS A 137 7.22 -2.41 4.04
CA LYS A 137 7.92 -3.67 4.34
C LYS A 137 8.87 -4.08 3.22
N GLY A 138 9.27 -3.15 2.33
CA GLY A 138 10.06 -3.45 1.14
C GLY A 138 11.41 -4.12 1.43
N ASN A 139 11.99 -3.87 2.61
CA ASN A 139 13.24 -4.46 3.09
C ASN A 139 13.05 -5.85 3.74
N GLN A 140 11.82 -6.37 3.81
CA GLN A 140 11.50 -7.66 4.43
C GLN A 140 10.71 -8.53 3.43
N PRO A 141 11.42 -9.23 2.51
CA PRO A 141 10.78 -9.98 1.43
C PRO A 141 9.78 -11.03 1.91
N THR A 142 10.00 -11.62 3.09
CA THR A 142 9.09 -12.59 3.72
C THR A 142 7.72 -12.00 4.02
N GLN A 143 7.64 -10.73 4.45
CA GLN A 143 6.35 -10.08 4.70
C GLN A 143 5.67 -9.65 3.40
N VAL A 144 6.44 -9.17 2.42
CA VAL A 144 5.91 -8.82 1.10
C VAL A 144 5.37 -10.06 0.38
N ALA A 145 5.95 -11.24 0.65
CA ALA A 145 5.52 -12.51 0.05
C ALA A 145 4.03 -12.82 0.28
N HIS A 146 3.42 -12.34 1.38
CA HIS A 146 1.99 -12.52 1.65
C HIS A 146 1.09 -11.85 0.60
N HIS A 147 1.57 -10.77 -0.01
CA HIS A 147 0.86 -10.02 -1.05
C HIS A 147 1.07 -10.60 -2.46
N LEU A 148 1.97 -11.57 -2.65
CA LEU A 148 2.27 -12.14 -3.98
C LEU A 148 1.03 -12.75 -4.63
N SER A 149 0.16 -13.40 -3.85
CA SER A 149 -1.09 -13.96 -4.35
C SER A 149 -2.05 -12.95 -4.98
N LYS A 150 -1.93 -11.66 -4.60
CA LYS A 150 -2.66 -10.53 -5.17
C LYS A 150 -1.94 -9.92 -6.38
N LEU A 151 -0.60 -9.94 -6.39
CA LEU A 151 0.22 -9.39 -7.46
C LEU A 151 0.37 -10.35 -8.65
N PHE A 152 0.28 -11.65 -8.40
CA PHE A 152 0.49 -12.73 -9.37
C PHE A 152 -0.69 -13.71 -9.37
N ASP A 153 -1.12 -14.11 -10.57
CA ASP A 153 -2.21 -15.06 -10.71
C ASP A 153 -1.79 -16.46 -10.27
N SER A 154 -0.60 -16.90 -10.67
CA SER A 154 -0.13 -18.28 -10.48
C SER A 154 0.98 -18.43 -9.42
N MET A 155 1.39 -17.35 -8.74
CA MET A 155 2.40 -17.40 -7.68
C MET A 155 1.78 -16.97 -6.35
N ALA A 156 1.82 -17.85 -5.36
CA ALA A 156 1.21 -17.62 -4.05
C ALA A 156 2.25 -17.46 -2.94
N LYS A 157 3.33 -18.24 -2.98
CA LYS A 157 4.40 -18.22 -1.96
C LYS A 157 5.76 -18.44 -2.60
N LEU A 158 6.80 -18.05 -1.89
CA LEU A 158 8.19 -18.28 -2.24
C LEU A 158 8.83 -19.25 -1.26
N LYS A 159 9.75 -20.07 -1.76
CA LYS A 159 10.65 -20.86 -0.93
C LYS A 159 11.94 -20.09 -0.75
N PHE A 160 12.26 -19.74 0.49
CA PHE A 160 13.50 -19.07 0.83
C PHE A 160 14.62 -20.09 0.98
N LYS A 161 15.86 -19.67 0.69
CA LYS A 161 17.03 -20.53 0.84
C LYS A 161 17.27 -20.80 2.32
N THR A 162 17.47 -22.05 2.69
CA THR A 162 17.90 -22.41 4.05
C THR A 162 19.41 -22.62 4.06
N ASP A 163 20.12 -21.92 4.96
CA ASP A 163 21.56 -22.13 5.16
C ASP A 163 21.82 -23.45 5.92
N ALA A 164 23.08 -23.91 5.91
CA ALA A 164 23.49 -25.17 6.54
C ALA A 164 23.24 -25.24 8.06
N SER A 165 22.98 -24.09 8.70
CA SER A 165 22.59 -23.94 10.10
C SER A 165 21.08 -24.09 10.35
N GLY A 166 20.27 -24.30 9.31
CA GLY A 166 18.81 -24.38 9.41
C GLY A 166 18.10 -23.03 9.48
N VAL A 167 18.84 -21.92 9.30
CA VAL A 167 18.28 -20.56 9.28
C VAL A 167 17.93 -20.20 7.84
N GLU A 168 16.70 -19.74 7.60
CA GLU A 168 16.28 -19.24 6.29
C GLU A 168 16.92 -17.88 6.01
N SER A 169 17.60 -17.76 4.87
CA SER A 169 18.08 -16.49 4.34
C SER A 169 16.87 -15.76 3.71
N PRO A 170 16.36 -14.67 4.33
CA PRO A 170 15.12 -14.02 3.88
C PRO A 170 15.28 -13.32 2.52
N ASP A 171 16.51 -13.09 2.09
CA ASP A 171 16.83 -12.31 0.89
C ASP A 171 17.07 -13.18 -0.35
N ILE A 172 17.03 -14.51 -0.24
CA ILE A 172 17.28 -15.41 -1.38
C ILE A 172 16.14 -16.40 -1.49
N THR A 173 15.51 -16.45 -2.67
CA THR A 173 14.50 -17.45 -2.99
C THR A 173 15.01 -18.45 -4.02
N VAL A 174 14.63 -19.72 -3.84
CA VAL A 174 15.08 -20.85 -4.66
C VAL A 174 13.94 -21.50 -5.45
N GLY A 175 12.70 -21.08 -5.22
CA GLY A 175 11.55 -21.63 -5.92
C GLY A 175 10.25 -20.95 -5.52
N MET A 176 9.19 -21.30 -6.22
CA MET A 176 7.86 -20.73 -6.06
C MET A 176 6.80 -21.80 -5.84
N TYR A 177 5.71 -21.39 -5.18
CA TYR A 177 4.51 -22.20 -5.01
C TYR A 177 3.33 -21.56 -5.73
N SER A 178 2.55 -22.38 -6.42
CA SER A 178 1.27 -21.98 -7.00
C SER A 178 0.18 -21.86 -5.94
N LYS A 179 -0.97 -21.28 -6.33
CA LYS A 179 -2.17 -21.23 -5.48
C LYS A 179 -2.72 -22.63 -5.16
N ASP A 180 -2.49 -23.58 -6.07
CA ASP A 180 -2.92 -24.96 -5.97
C ASP A 180 -1.91 -25.84 -5.19
N GLY A 181 -0.79 -25.26 -4.74
CA GLY A 181 0.22 -25.93 -3.94
C GLY A 181 1.32 -26.64 -4.72
N GLU A 182 1.33 -26.50 -6.05
CA GLU A 182 2.43 -27.00 -6.89
C GLU A 182 3.71 -26.21 -6.61
N TYR A 183 4.83 -26.91 -6.51
CA TYR A 183 6.14 -26.33 -6.27
C TYR A 183 7.00 -26.41 -7.54
N VAL A 184 7.67 -25.31 -7.87
CA VAL A 184 8.61 -25.23 -9.00
C VAL A 184 9.92 -24.63 -8.50
N ASP A 185 11.02 -25.36 -8.68
CA ASP A 185 12.36 -24.86 -8.43
C ASP A 185 12.73 -23.79 -9.47
N PHE A 186 13.41 -22.73 -9.04
CA PHE A 186 13.97 -21.77 -9.99
C PHE A 186 15.23 -22.33 -10.64
N ASP A 187 15.44 -21.98 -11.90
CA ASP A 187 16.65 -22.32 -12.67
C ASP A 187 17.91 -21.76 -11.99
N GLU A 188 17.81 -20.57 -11.37
CA GLU A 188 18.85 -20.03 -10.50
C GLU A 188 18.24 -19.30 -9.28
N PRO A 189 18.95 -19.27 -8.12
CA PRO A 189 18.48 -18.51 -6.95
C PRO A 189 18.31 -17.03 -7.25
N CYS A 190 17.19 -16.45 -6.81
CA CYS A 190 16.89 -15.03 -7.00
C CYS A 190 17.12 -14.25 -5.70
N VAL A 191 17.90 -13.17 -5.80
CA VAL A 191 18.18 -12.27 -4.67
C VAL A 191 17.12 -11.17 -4.60
N LEU A 192 16.42 -11.09 -3.47
CA LEU A 192 15.34 -10.19 -3.14
C LEU A 192 15.85 -9.00 -2.32
N SER A 193 16.78 -8.23 -2.88
CA SER A 193 17.44 -7.11 -2.19
C SER A 193 17.26 -5.80 -2.95
N GLY A 194 17.21 -4.70 -2.19
CA GLY A 194 17.03 -3.34 -2.69
C GLY A 194 15.56 -2.93 -2.76
N GLN A 195 15.25 -1.95 -3.62
CA GLN A 195 13.90 -1.41 -3.75
C GLN A 195 12.91 -2.49 -4.21
N VAL A 196 11.71 -2.47 -3.62
CA VAL A 196 10.72 -3.55 -3.76
C VAL A 196 10.28 -3.80 -5.19
N GLU A 197 10.11 -2.74 -5.98
CA GLU A 197 9.75 -2.84 -7.38
C GLU A 197 10.84 -3.49 -8.23
N LEU A 198 12.12 -3.33 -7.87
CA LEU A 198 13.24 -3.84 -8.65
C LEU A 198 13.37 -5.34 -8.45
N TRP A 199 13.29 -5.81 -7.21
CA TRP A 199 13.38 -7.24 -6.96
C TRP A 199 12.10 -7.98 -7.36
N LEU A 200 10.91 -7.34 -7.31
CA LEU A 200 9.67 -7.91 -7.84
C LEU A 200 9.72 -8.09 -9.36
N ASN A 201 10.32 -7.13 -10.09
CA ASN A 201 10.57 -7.29 -11.53
C ASN A 201 11.57 -8.44 -11.81
N LYS A 202 12.68 -8.52 -11.05
CA LYS A 202 13.63 -9.65 -11.18
C LYS A 202 12.97 -11.00 -10.91
N LEU A 203 12.09 -11.07 -9.90
CA LEU A 203 11.34 -12.27 -9.58
C LEU A 203 10.39 -12.66 -10.73
N LEU A 204 9.73 -11.68 -11.36
CA LEU A 204 8.88 -11.89 -12.53
C LEU A 204 9.70 -12.43 -13.72
N ASP A 205 10.85 -11.82 -14.01
CA ASP A 205 11.74 -12.26 -15.09
C ASP A 205 12.24 -13.68 -14.84
N ARG A 206 12.64 -13.97 -13.58
CA ARG A 206 13.09 -15.30 -13.17
C ARG A 206 12.00 -16.34 -13.33
N MET A 207 10.79 -16.06 -12.85
CA MET A 207 9.62 -16.95 -13.03
C MET A 207 9.41 -17.28 -14.51
N GLN A 208 9.45 -16.27 -15.40
CA GLN A 208 9.28 -16.49 -16.84
C GLN A 208 10.42 -17.31 -17.45
N ALA A 209 11.65 -17.06 -17.04
CA ALA A 209 12.83 -17.79 -17.51
C ALA A 209 12.77 -19.27 -17.09
N THR A 210 12.48 -19.54 -15.81
CA THR A 210 12.31 -20.90 -15.27
C THR A 210 11.23 -21.66 -16.04
N VAL A 211 10.03 -21.10 -16.17
CA VAL A 211 8.93 -21.80 -16.88
C VAL A 211 9.27 -22.04 -18.36
N ARG A 212 9.96 -21.10 -19.02
CA ARG A 212 10.43 -21.29 -20.41
C ARG A 212 11.48 -22.38 -20.53
N HIS A 213 12.38 -22.49 -19.54
CA HIS A 213 13.38 -23.54 -19.48
C HIS A 213 12.70 -24.91 -19.32
N GLU A 214 11.82 -25.05 -18.33
CA GLU A 214 11.01 -26.26 -18.10
C GLU A 214 10.24 -26.67 -19.35
N PHE A 215 9.62 -25.72 -20.07
CA PHE A 215 8.96 -25.99 -21.34
C PHE A 215 9.89 -26.58 -22.40
N SER A 216 11.09 -26.03 -22.52
CA SER A 216 12.06 -26.47 -23.52
C SER A 216 12.57 -27.87 -23.22
N GLU A 217 12.87 -28.16 -21.94
CA GLU A 217 13.29 -29.49 -21.50
C GLU A 217 12.16 -30.51 -21.63
N SER A 218 10.94 -30.13 -21.26
CA SER A 218 9.76 -30.99 -21.33
C SER A 218 9.46 -31.43 -22.77
N VAL A 219 9.52 -30.53 -23.75
CA VAL A 219 9.29 -30.87 -25.16
C VAL A 219 10.35 -31.82 -25.70
N VAL A 220 11.63 -31.61 -25.37
CA VAL A 220 12.72 -32.49 -25.81
C VAL A 220 12.61 -33.88 -25.17
N ALA A 221 12.32 -33.95 -23.87
CA ALA A 221 12.26 -35.21 -23.14
C ALA A 221 11.02 -36.09 -23.47
N TYR A 222 10.04 -35.56 -24.22
CA TYR A 222 8.79 -36.27 -24.51
C TYR A 222 8.98 -37.54 -25.33
N GLU A 223 9.86 -37.53 -26.33
CA GLU A 223 10.13 -38.71 -27.18
C GLU A 223 11.01 -39.75 -26.48
N ASP A 224 11.86 -39.31 -25.55
CA ASP A 224 12.87 -40.16 -24.92
C ASP A 224 12.32 -41.03 -23.78
N LYS A 225 11.17 -40.68 -23.20
CA LYS A 225 10.63 -41.32 -21.98
C LYS A 225 9.19 -41.80 -22.15
N PRO A 226 8.79 -42.88 -21.44
CA PRO A 226 7.39 -43.26 -21.35
C PRO A 226 6.55 -42.11 -20.78
N ARG A 227 5.40 -41.83 -21.42
CA ARG A 227 4.51 -40.72 -21.06
C ARG A 227 4.13 -40.68 -19.58
N GLU A 228 3.90 -41.83 -18.96
CA GLU A 228 3.53 -41.93 -17.54
C GLU A 228 4.65 -41.43 -16.61
N GLN A 229 5.91 -41.61 -16.98
CA GLN A 229 7.06 -41.13 -16.20
C GLN A 229 7.31 -39.65 -16.48
N TRP A 230 7.30 -39.26 -17.75
CA TRP A 230 7.47 -37.87 -18.19
C TRP A 230 6.43 -36.92 -17.55
N LEU A 231 5.17 -37.37 -17.43
CA LEU A 231 4.08 -36.55 -16.87
C LEU A 231 4.33 -36.10 -15.43
N PHE A 232 5.03 -36.90 -14.61
CA PHE A 232 5.32 -36.58 -13.20
C PHE A 232 6.68 -35.90 -12.99
N GLU A 233 7.52 -35.81 -14.02
CA GLU A 233 8.83 -35.14 -13.93
C GLU A 233 8.73 -33.63 -14.14
N PHE A 234 7.73 -33.15 -14.86
CA PHE A 234 7.55 -31.72 -15.16
C PHE A 234 6.33 -31.13 -14.44
N PRO A 235 6.31 -29.80 -14.19
CA PRO A 235 5.12 -29.13 -13.66
C PRO A 235 3.88 -29.38 -14.52
N ALA A 236 2.72 -29.49 -13.90
CA ALA A 236 1.47 -29.91 -14.54
C ALA A 236 1.10 -29.04 -15.75
N GLN A 237 1.28 -27.72 -15.64
CA GLN A 237 1.00 -26.79 -16.75
C GLN A 237 2.00 -26.96 -17.91
N VAL A 238 3.26 -27.26 -17.58
CA VAL A 238 4.32 -27.52 -18.56
C VAL A 238 4.04 -28.83 -19.30
N ALA A 239 3.76 -29.91 -18.56
CA ALA A 239 3.44 -31.22 -19.13
C ALA A 239 2.16 -31.19 -20.01
N LEU A 240 1.15 -30.43 -19.61
CA LEU A 240 -0.07 -30.25 -20.40
C LEU A 240 0.23 -29.58 -21.75
N ALA A 241 0.92 -28.44 -21.73
CA ALA A 241 1.22 -27.73 -22.97
C ALA A 241 2.27 -28.47 -23.83
N GLY A 242 3.23 -29.17 -23.23
CA GLY A 242 4.13 -30.08 -23.95
C GLY A 242 3.37 -31.18 -24.69
N THR A 243 2.36 -31.79 -24.06
CA THR A 243 1.48 -32.78 -24.70
C THR A 243 0.73 -32.17 -25.89
N GLN A 244 0.23 -30.94 -25.77
CA GLN A 244 -0.47 -30.25 -26.86
C GLN A 244 0.46 -29.91 -28.02
N ILE A 245 1.70 -29.51 -27.75
CA ILE A 245 2.72 -29.25 -28.78
C ILE A 245 2.99 -30.52 -29.58
N TRP A 246 3.23 -31.64 -28.90
CA TRP A 246 3.44 -32.92 -29.58
C TRP A 246 2.21 -33.41 -30.33
N TRP A 247 1.03 -33.33 -29.72
CA TRP A 247 -0.23 -33.70 -30.39
C TRP A 247 -0.52 -32.86 -31.66
N THR A 248 -0.07 -31.61 -31.71
CA THR A 248 -0.24 -30.76 -32.92
C THR A 248 0.87 -30.95 -33.95
N THR A 249 1.98 -31.56 -33.57
CA THR A 249 3.12 -31.86 -34.46
C THR A 249 2.95 -33.23 -35.13
N GLU A 250 2.36 -34.20 -34.40
CA GLU A 250 1.88 -35.49 -34.92
C GLU A 250 0.74 -35.34 -35.95
#